data_AF-A0A2R3WJE4-F1
#
_entry.id   AF-A0A2R3WJE4-F1
#
_cell.length_a   1.000
_cell.length_b   1.000
_cell.length_c   1.000
_cell.angle_alpha   90.00
_cell.angle_beta   90.00
_cell.angle_gamma   90.00
#
_symmetry.space_group_name_H-M   'P 1'
#
loop_
_entity.id
_entity.type
_entity.pdbx_description
1 polymer ?
#
loop_
_entity_poly.entity_id
_entity_poly.type
_entity_poly.pdbx_seq_one_letter_code
_entity_poly.pdbx_strand_id
1 'polypeptide(L)'
;VDKLNALAGTTYDGKSIEEIILAVANDADKKVLFNQAAQHFNHAFYFRCIAPHGKPMPKSLESAIAAQFGSVEKFKEAFAQAGANNFGSGWTWLC
;
A
#
# COMPACT_ATOMS: atom_id res chain seq x y z
N VAL A 1 -1.24 -13.54 6.57
CA VAL A 1 -1.68 -14.44 5.48
C VAL A 1 -2.61 -15.51 6.04
N ASP A 2 -2.21 -16.28 7.04
CA ASP A 2 -3.04 -17.38 7.58
C ASP A 2 -4.43 -16.94 8.07
N LYS A 3 -4.50 -15.84 8.82
CA LYS A 3 -5.80 -15.29 9.27
C LYS A 3 -6.66 -14.77 8.13
N LEU A 4 -6.06 -14.25 7.05
CA LEU A 4 -6.80 -13.88 5.84
C LEU A 4 -7.41 -15.14 5.20
N ASN A 5 -6.60 -16.18 4.99
CA ASN A 5 -7.06 -17.43 4.38
C ASN A 5 -8.19 -18.07 5.20
N ALA A 6 -8.08 -18.09 6.53
CA ALA A 6 -9.11 -18.63 7.41
C ALA A 6 -10.44 -17.84 7.36
N LEU A 7 -10.37 -16.50 7.22
CA LEU A 7 -11.56 -15.64 7.15
C LEU A 7 -12.21 -15.61 5.77
N ALA A 8 -11.40 -15.72 4.71
CA ALA A 8 -11.90 -15.78 3.35
C ALA A 8 -12.65 -17.09 3.08
N GLY A 9 -12.18 -18.20 3.67
CA GLY A 9 -12.72 -19.53 3.41
C GLY A 9 -12.73 -19.82 1.91
N THR A 10 -13.74 -20.56 1.44
CA THR A 10 -13.90 -20.87 0.01
C THR A 10 -14.67 -19.80 -0.76
N THR A 11 -15.26 -18.82 -0.07
CA THR A 11 -16.14 -17.80 -0.68
C THR A 11 -15.38 -16.92 -1.69
N TYR A 12 -14.09 -16.71 -1.45
CA TYR A 12 -13.23 -15.85 -2.25
C TYR A 12 -12.13 -16.64 -2.99
N ASP A 13 -12.28 -17.96 -3.11
CA ASP A 13 -11.30 -18.77 -3.83
C ASP A 13 -11.19 -18.30 -5.30
N GLY A 14 -9.96 -18.18 -5.77
CA GLY A 14 -9.65 -17.69 -7.12
C GLY A 14 -9.82 -16.19 -7.34
N LYS A 15 -10.25 -15.42 -6.32
CA LYS A 15 -10.29 -13.96 -6.38
C LYS A 15 -8.92 -13.34 -6.11
N SER A 16 -8.64 -12.24 -6.79
CA SER A 16 -7.46 -11.42 -6.49
C SER A 16 -7.62 -10.74 -5.13
N ILE A 17 -6.51 -10.35 -4.51
CA ILE A 17 -6.56 -9.66 -3.22
C ILE A 17 -7.28 -8.30 -3.34
N GLU A 18 -7.12 -7.61 -4.47
CA GLU A 18 -7.79 -6.36 -4.78
C GLU A 18 -9.31 -6.54 -4.91
N GLU A 19 -9.76 -7.60 -5.59
CA GLU A 19 -11.18 -7.93 -5.68
C GLU A 19 -11.79 -8.16 -4.29
N ILE A 20 -11.07 -8.88 -3.40
CA ILE A 20 -11.52 -9.13 -2.03
C ILE A 20 -11.63 -7.80 -1.27
N ILE A 21 -10.58 -6.98 -1.29
CA ILE A 21 -10.55 -5.67 -0.59
C ILE A 21 -11.74 -4.81 -1.02
N LEU A 22 -11.94 -4.64 -2.32
CA LEU A 22 -13.01 -3.80 -2.86
C LEU A 22 -14.40 -4.36 -2.54
N ALA A 23 -14.57 -5.68 -2.59
CA ALA A 23 -15.84 -6.33 -2.28
C ALA A 23 -16.28 -6.15 -0.81
N VAL A 24 -15.33 -6.02 0.12
CA VAL A 24 -15.62 -5.94 1.56
C VAL A 24 -15.35 -4.56 2.19
N ALA A 25 -14.88 -3.58 1.42
CA ALA A 25 -14.40 -2.29 1.93
C ALA A 25 -15.40 -1.51 2.78
N ASN A 26 -16.69 -1.58 2.45
CA ASN A 26 -17.76 -0.86 3.14
C ASN A 26 -18.71 -1.79 3.92
N ASP A 27 -18.34 -3.07 4.05
CA ASP A 27 -19.15 -4.06 4.77
C ASP A 27 -18.73 -4.10 6.25
N ALA A 28 -19.61 -3.60 7.10
CA ALA A 28 -19.36 -3.51 8.54
C ALA A 28 -19.16 -4.87 9.21
N ASP A 29 -19.79 -5.93 8.69
CA ASP A 29 -19.70 -7.29 9.22
C ASP A 29 -18.41 -7.98 8.77
N LYS A 30 -17.80 -7.51 7.67
CA LYS A 30 -16.54 -8.04 7.13
C LYS A 30 -15.31 -7.19 7.44
N LYS A 31 -15.39 -6.26 8.41
CA LYS A 31 -14.26 -5.41 8.84
C LYS A 31 -12.98 -6.18 9.13
N VAL A 32 -13.06 -7.34 9.79
CA VAL A 32 -11.86 -8.14 10.11
C VAL A 32 -11.24 -8.70 8.82
N LEU A 33 -12.06 -9.21 7.90
CA LEU A 33 -11.60 -9.70 6.61
C LEU A 33 -10.98 -8.57 5.78
N PHE A 34 -11.63 -7.40 5.72
CA PHE A 34 -11.09 -6.21 5.08
C PHE A 34 -9.70 -5.87 5.63
N ASN A 35 -9.57 -5.77 6.95
CA ASN A 35 -8.30 -5.42 7.60
C ASN A 35 -7.20 -6.44 7.26
N GLN A 36 -7.50 -7.74 7.24
CA GLN A 36 -6.49 -8.74 6.88
C GLN A 36 -6.13 -8.71 5.39
N ALA A 37 -7.12 -8.50 4.51
CA ALA A 37 -6.90 -8.44 3.06
C ALA A 37 -6.10 -7.20 2.68
N ALA A 38 -6.50 -6.02 3.17
CA ALA A 38 -5.81 -4.76 2.94
C ALA A 38 -4.39 -4.79 3.51
N GLN A 39 -4.19 -5.31 4.73
CA GLN A 39 -2.83 -5.44 5.26
C GLN A 39 -1.98 -6.41 4.45
N HIS A 40 -2.53 -7.52 3.95
CA HIS A 40 -1.76 -8.41 3.08
C HIS A 40 -1.30 -7.70 1.80
N PHE A 41 -2.19 -6.97 1.14
CA PHE A 41 -1.86 -6.17 -0.04
C PHE A 41 -0.81 -5.09 0.28
N ASN A 42 -1.01 -4.32 1.35
CA ASN A 42 -0.12 -3.22 1.71
C ASN A 42 1.31 -3.71 1.99
N HIS A 43 1.48 -4.81 2.73
CA HIS A 43 2.80 -5.39 2.99
C HIS A 43 3.43 -5.95 1.71
N ALA A 44 2.66 -6.68 0.90
CA ALA A 44 3.16 -7.23 -0.36
C ALA A 44 3.64 -6.11 -1.31
N PHE A 45 2.91 -5.00 -1.36
CA PHE A 45 3.33 -3.82 -2.11
C PHE A 45 4.60 -3.20 -1.53
N TYR A 46 4.64 -2.93 -0.23
CA TYR A 46 5.79 -2.33 0.45
C TYR A 46 7.09 -3.13 0.22
N PHE A 47 7.04 -4.45 0.38
CA PHE A 47 8.23 -5.28 0.17
C PHE A 47 8.71 -5.31 -1.29
N ARG A 48 7.82 -5.06 -2.26
CA ARG A 48 8.19 -4.88 -3.67
C ARG A 48 8.81 -3.51 -3.97
N CYS A 49 8.60 -2.52 -3.11
CA CYS A 49 9.19 -1.18 -3.25
C CYS A 49 10.66 -1.12 -2.81
N ILE A 50 11.14 -2.08 -2.02
CA ILE A 50 12.50 -2.09 -1.49
C ILE A 50 13.39 -3.10 -2.21
N ALA A 51 14.68 -2.79 -2.32
CA ALA A 51 15.69 -3.68 -2.89
C ALA A 51 17.01 -3.47 -2.15
N PRO A 52 17.87 -4.50 -2.01
CA PRO A 52 19.23 -4.31 -1.53
C PRO A 52 19.93 -3.25 -2.38
N HIS A 53 20.45 -2.20 -1.74
CA HIS A 53 21.11 -1.05 -2.38
C HIS A 53 20.21 -0.13 -3.24
N GLY A 54 18.91 -0.38 -3.31
CA GLY A 54 17.96 0.39 -4.12
C GLY A 54 18.15 0.22 -5.63
N LYS A 55 17.39 0.98 -6.41
CA LYS A 55 17.51 1.05 -7.88
C LYS A 55 17.53 2.51 -8.34
N PRO A 56 18.26 2.84 -9.41
CA PRO A 56 18.19 4.18 -10.00
C PRO A 56 16.75 4.55 -10.38
N MET A 57 16.36 5.80 -10.12
CA MET A 57 15.05 6.31 -10.50
C MET A 57 14.97 6.47 -12.04
N PRO A 58 13.94 5.94 -12.70
CA PRO A 58 13.72 6.22 -14.12
C PRO A 58 13.45 7.71 -14.37
N LYS A 59 13.97 8.25 -15.48
CA LYS A 59 13.81 9.68 -15.84
C LYS A 59 12.36 10.15 -15.94
N SER A 60 11.46 9.27 -16.39
CA SER A 60 10.02 9.57 -16.46
C SER A 60 9.41 9.79 -15.07
N LEU A 61 9.80 8.96 -14.10
CA LEU A 61 9.37 9.09 -12.71
C LEU A 61 9.97 10.34 -12.06
N GLU A 62 11.27 10.59 -12.27
CA GLU A 62 11.94 11.80 -11.78
C GLU A 62 11.24 13.07 -12.28
N SER A 63 10.89 13.10 -13.58
CA SER A 63 10.21 14.24 -14.21
C SER A 63 8.80 14.44 -13.65
N ALA A 64 8.04 13.35 -13.45
CA ALA A 64 6.71 13.41 -12.86
C ALA A 64 6.75 13.94 -11.41
N ILE A 65 7.72 13.45 -10.62
CA ILE A 65 7.92 13.91 -9.24
C ILE A 65 8.34 15.39 -9.23
N ALA A 66 9.29 15.80 -10.06
CA ALA A 66 9.74 17.18 -10.12
C ALA A 66 8.62 18.13 -10.57
N ALA A 67 7.77 17.72 -11.52
CA ALA A 67 6.62 18.50 -11.95
C ALA A 67 5.58 18.70 -10.82
N GLN A 68 5.34 17.68 -10.01
CA GLN A 68 4.32 17.72 -8.95
C GLN A 68 4.83 18.36 -7.64
N PHE A 69 6.09 18.10 -7.27
CA PHE A 69 6.66 18.46 -5.96
C PHE A 69 7.78 19.51 -6.06
N GLY A 70 8.12 19.95 -7.27
CA GLY A 70 9.20 20.90 -7.56
C GLY A 70 10.59 20.25 -7.66
N SER A 71 10.88 19.22 -6.86
CA SER A 71 12.08 18.40 -6.97
C SER A 71 11.90 17.04 -6.28
N VAL A 72 12.78 16.08 -6.59
CA VAL A 72 12.82 14.79 -5.87
C VAL A 72 13.16 14.96 -4.39
N GLU A 73 14.00 15.94 -4.05
CA GLU A 73 14.35 16.26 -2.66
C GLU A 73 13.15 16.76 -1.87
N LYS A 74 12.41 17.74 -2.42
CA LYS A 74 11.16 18.24 -1.83
C LYS A 74 10.11 17.15 -1.66
N PHE A 75 10.02 16.24 -2.63
CA PHE A 75 9.16 15.06 -2.49
C PHE A 75 9.57 14.19 -1.30
N LYS A 76 10.86 13.87 -1.15
CA LYS A 76 11.34 13.05 -0.04
C LYS A 76 11.08 13.70 1.32
N GLU A 77 11.28 15.01 1.44
CA GLU A 77 10.97 15.78 2.64
C GLU A 77 9.47 15.72 2.97
N ALA A 78 8.62 16.02 2.00
CA ALA A 78 7.17 15.99 2.17
C ALA A 78 6.64 14.58 2.52
N PHE A 79 7.15 13.55 1.84
CA PHE A 79 6.76 12.17 2.09
C PHE A 79 7.22 11.68 3.47
N ALA A 80 8.44 12.03 3.88
CA ALA A 80 8.96 11.73 5.22
C ALA A 80 8.15 12.44 6.31
N GLN A 81 7.80 13.72 6.11
CA GLN A 81 6.96 14.47 7.04
C GLN A 81 5.55 13.87 7.14
N ALA A 82 4.95 13.46 6.02
CA ALA A 82 3.66 12.78 6.00
C ALA A 82 3.71 11.45 6.78
N GLY A 83 4.79 10.67 6.62
CA GLY A 83 5.03 9.46 7.41
C GLY A 83 5.19 9.75 8.91
N ALA A 84 5.99 10.75 9.28
CA ALA A 84 6.21 11.14 10.68
C ALA A 84 4.93 11.62 11.38
N ASN A 85 4.05 12.30 10.64
CA ASN A 85 2.77 12.81 11.13
C ASN A 85 1.62 11.80 11.01
N ASN A 86 1.86 10.60 10.47
CA ASN A 86 0.86 9.54 10.40
C ASN A 86 0.73 8.87 11.77
N PHE A 87 -0.11 9.45 12.64
CA PHE A 87 -0.19 9.05 14.03
C PHE A 87 -0.77 7.64 14.20
N GLY A 88 -0.01 6.77 14.86
CA GLY A 88 -0.39 5.38 15.09
C GLY A 88 0.11 4.43 14.01
N SER A 89 -0.59 3.31 13.81
CA SER A 89 -0.25 2.35 12.75
C SER A 89 -0.90 2.77 11.45
N GLY A 90 -0.10 2.92 10.39
CA GLY A 90 -0.61 3.39 9.10
C GLY A 90 0.37 3.19 7.95
N TRP A 91 -0.05 3.68 6.79
CA TRP A 91 0.71 3.66 5.54
C TRP A 91 0.71 5.05 4.91
N THR A 92 1.84 5.44 4.33
CA THR A 92 1.99 6.66 3.52
C THR A 92 2.25 6.25 2.09
N TRP A 93 1.50 6.82 1.14
CA TRP A 93 1.50 6.39 -0.27
C TRP A 93 1.85 7.53 -1.21
N LEU A 94 2.53 7.19 -2.31
CA LEU A 94 2.62 8.01 -3.53
C LEU A 94 1.77 7.28 -4.57
N CYS A 95 0.70 7.93 -5.04
CA CYS A 95 -0.28 7.36 -5.97
C CYS A 95 -0.35 8.17 -7.25
#